data_AF-A0AAD9EPA0-F1
#
_entry.id   AF-A0AAD9EPA0-F1
#
_cell.length_a   1.000
_cell.length_b   1.000
_cell.length_c   1.000
_cell.angle_alpha   90.00
_cell.angle_beta   90.00
_cell.angle_gamma   90.00
#
_symmetry.space_group_name_H-M   'P 1'
#
loop_
_entity.id
_entity.type
_entity.pdbx_description
1 polymer ?
#
loop_
_entity_poly.entity_id
_entity_poly.type
_entity_poly.pdbx_seq_one_letter_code
_entity_poly.pdbx_strand_id
1 'polypeptide(L)'
;MVDSDNDPQCSRHQQEVRFCVIIASQKRNETCHFSTLQRKLRSKIAPSSGLAYFSDQKVDQLVQRIGDSRIRDLVNGIDAALQSSILTRTDEVLSRLGSERRCPPVRIPADESRLYIRLYPFLNRDDFEEKAFSPELEKVLEDDLQYSSLYHAVLALGCQHFGQGSFDPGKGRAWELFRICLSHTADILNFGDSLLGLQALTAMSVFSMSACYLQVEHSILAEATRMALALRYHKSALEGGQAVCRRTFWVLYHLEKQYSFQARRSSGIADYDVGCPVPNVPESTFGEYNWFLSSIRFGRVLSVAYEQLFSVTASTRDTQILLSAISRVRGMLEDWRQSVPVDFRPKEQLNKQRLTDPRTRQIALSTQLYYFHLVIALERMSLQLDEDGGQRQQESRKDLLQAARTIIELTRYIDVEPYTPVFTLAIMPLSALFILFDFIIYNPLHPDVRSNLTLLDIAVGNDGDS
;
A
#
# COMPACT_ATOMS: atom_id res chain seq x y z
N MET A 1 15.94 34.88 -18.20
CA MET A 1 17.31 34.74 -17.67
C MET A 1 17.35 35.35 -16.29
N VAL A 2 16.98 34.57 -15.27
CA VAL A 2 17.57 34.58 -13.93
C VAL A 2 17.40 33.14 -13.47
N ASP A 3 18.53 32.45 -13.33
CA ASP A 3 18.63 31.11 -12.78
C ASP A 3 18.11 31.14 -11.33
N SER A 4 17.10 30.31 -11.03
CA SER A 4 16.67 30.06 -9.66
C SER A 4 17.46 28.86 -9.13
N ASP A 5 18.42 29.20 -8.28
CA ASP A 5 19.12 28.40 -7.28
C ASP A 5 18.63 26.95 -7.11
N ASN A 6 19.46 26.04 -7.61
CA ASN A 6 19.41 24.63 -7.26
C ASN A 6 20.15 24.47 -5.92
N ASP A 7 19.45 24.73 -4.81
CA ASP A 7 20.04 24.71 -3.46
C ASP A 7 20.31 23.27 -2.98
N PRO A 8 21.58 22.85 -2.85
CA PRO A 8 21.94 21.49 -2.45
C PRO A 8 21.52 21.15 -1.00
N GLN A 9 21.27 22.15 -0.13
CA GLN A 9 20.75 21.89 1.22
C GLN A 9 19.27 21.46 1.22
N CYS A 10 18.46 21.95 0.27
CA CYS A 10 17.07 21.53 0.10
C CYS A 10 16.98 20.07 -0.39
N SER A 11 17.88 19.67 -1.30
CA SER A 11 18.01 18.29 -1.79
C SER A 11 18.47 17.32 -0.69
N ARG A 12 19.43 17.71 0.16
CA ARG A 12 19.90 16.90 1.30
C ARG A 12 18.80 16.71 2.35
N HIS A 13 18.04 17.76 2.66
CA HIS A 13 16.92 17.67 3.59
C HIS A 13 15.78 16.79 3.02
N GLN A 14 15.50 16.85 1.72
CA GLN A 14 14.58 15.93 1.05
C GLN A 14 15.09 14.48 1.04
N GLN A 15 16.41 14.24 0.97
CA GLN A 15 17.02 12.90 1.03
C GLN A 15 17.08 12.32 2.45
N GLU A 16 17.35 13.13 3.47
CA GLU A 16 17.26 12.72 4.88
C GLU A 16 15.81 12.49 5.30
N VAL A 17 14.87 13.30 4.79
CA VAL A 17 13.42 13.07 4.95
C VAL A 17 12.99 11.81 4.18
N ARG A 18 13.53 11.53 2.97
CA ARG A 18 13.34 10.24 2.28
C ARG A 18 13.71 9.08 3.20
N PHE A 19 14.91 9.09 3.77
CA PHE A 19 15.39 7.99 4.60
C PHE A 19 14.67 7.91 5.96
N CYS A 20 14.43 9.04 6.61
CA CYS A 20 13.67 9.12 7.87
C CYS A 20 12.21 8.71 7.68
N VAL A 21 11.56 9.09 6.58
CA VAL A 21 10.18 8.69 6.25
C VAL A 21 10.14 7.24 5.79
N ILE A 22 11.13 6.72 5.07
CA ILE A 22 11.22 5.30 4.69
C ILE A 22 11.38 4.42 5.94
N ILE A 23 12.31 4.77 6.85
CA ILE A 23 12.52 4.06 8.11
C ILE A 23 11.32 4.26 9.07
N ALA A 24 10.75 5.46 9.16
CA ALA A 24 9.63 5.74 10.05
C ALA A 24 8.29 5.20 9.52
N SER A 25 8.05 5.14 8.21
CA SER A 25 6.77 4.64 7.67
C SER A 25 6.60 3.14 7.88
N GLN A 26 7.71 2.39 7.94
CA GLN A 26 7.66 0.94 8.04
C GLN A 26 7.58 0.39 9.47
N LYS A 27 7.36 1.31 10.39
CA LYS A 27 7.17 1.15 11.83
C LYS A 27 6.01 0.26 12.29
N ARG A 28 5.01 0.02 11.45
CA ARG A 28 3.62 -0.05 11.96
C ARG A 28 2.80 -1.32 11.78
N ASN A 29 3.28 -2.39 11.17
CA ASN A 29 2.40 -3.56 10.89
C ASN A 29 2.53 -4.74 11.87
N GLU A 30 3.35 -4.64 12.92
CA GLU A 30 3.66 -5.80 13.78
C GLU A 30 2.75 -5.99 15.01
N THR A 31 1.90 -5.05 15.37
CA THR A 31 1.14 -5.14 16.63
C THR A 31 -0.37 -5.16 16.41
N CYS A 32 -0.89 -6.36 16.15
CA CYS A 32 -2.23 -6.73 16.61
C CYS A 32 -2.22 -8.19 17.11
N HIS A 33 -2.55 -8.35 18.39
CA HIS A 33 -2.57 -9.54 19.27
C HIS A 33 -2.57 -10.94 18.62
N PHE A 34 -1.85 -11.92 19.21
CA PHE A 34 -2.38 -13.27 19.56
C PHE A 34 -1.31 -14.18 20.24
N SER A 35 -1.80 -15.20 20.94
CA SER A 35 -1.27 -15.87 22.15
C SER A 35 -0.19 -16.96 21.97
N THR A 36 0.36 -17.38 23.12
CA THR A 36 1.48 -18.28 23.42
C THR A 36 1.48 -19.67 22.72
N LEU A 37 0.38 -20.09 22.09
CA LEU A 37 0.24 -21.42 21.47
C LEU A 37 0.85 -21.52 20.06
N GLN A 38 1.01 -20.42 19.31
CA GLN A 38 1.61 -20.45 17.97
C GLN A 38 3.15 -20.37 17.96
N ARG A 39 3.79 -20.10 19.11
CA ARG A 39 5.25 -19.96 19.21
C ARG A 39 6.00 -21.26 18.84
N LYS A 40 5.35 -22.42 18.96
CA LYS A 40 5.91 -23.73 18.54
C LYS A 40 5.76 -24.02 17.04
N LEU A 41 4.81 -23.39 16.33
CA LEU A 41 4.66 -23.53 14.87
C LEU A 41 5.55 -22.55 14.10
N ARG A 42 5.97 -21.44 14.72
CA ARG A 42 6.89 -20.45 14.14
C ARG A 42 8.33 -20.94 13.92
N SER A 43 8.76 -22.04 14.53
CA SER A 43 10.17 -22.48 14.45
C SER A 43 10.56 -23.14 13.11
N LYS A 44 9.59 -23.47 12.25
CA LYS A 44 9.83 -24.01 10.90
C LYS A 44 9.42 -23.07 9.77
N ILE A 45 8.82 -21.92 10.07
CA ILE A 45 8.29 -20.98 9.09
C ILE A 45 8.95 -19.63 9.33
N ALA A 46 9.80 -19.19 8.41
CA ALA A 46 10.35 -17.84 8.42
C ALA A 46 9.21 -16.80 8.48
N PRO A 47 9.29 -15.78 9.34
CA PRO A 47 8.29 -14.74 9.38
C PRO A 47 8.40 -13.97 8.08
N SER A 48 7.23 -13.73 7.50
CA SER A 48 7.17 -13.52 6.07
C SER A 48 6.09 -12.52 5.68
N SER A 49 5.49 -11.84 6.67
CA SER A 49 5.07 -10.45 6.48
C SER A 49 6.18 -9.73 5.70
N GLY A 50 5.88 -8.90 4.70
CA GLY A 50 6.90 -8.08 4.01
C GLY A 50 7.61 -7.05 4.92
N LEU A 51 7.57 -7.27 6.23
CA LEU A 51 7.87 -6.38 7.34
C LEU A 51 8.70 -7.08 8.43
N ALA A 52 8.63 -8.40 8.55
CA ALA A 52 9.67 -9.16 9.25
C ALA A 52 10.79 -9.40 8.25
N TYR A 53 11.71 -8.45 8.14
CA TYR A 53 12.78 -8.50 7.13
C TYR A 53 13.68 -9.72 7.29
N PHE A 54 13.84 -10.15 8.54
CA PHE A 54 14.52 -11.37 8.91
C PHE A 54 13.68 -12.11 9.97
N SER A 55 13.62 -13.45 9.87
CA SER A 55 13.32 -14.27 11.05
C SER A 55 14.26 -13.94 12.18
N ASP A 56 13.83 -14.15 13.42
CA ASP A 56 14.76 -14.31 14.55
C ASP A 56 15.91 -15.27 14.15
N GLN A 57 15.55 -16.41 13.55
CA GLN A 57 16.51 -17.36 12.97
C GLN A 57 17.44 -16.77 11.89
N LYS A 58 16.96 -15.85 11.06
CA LYS A 58 17.74 -15.23 9.98
C LYS A 58 18.61 -14.08 10.52
N VAL A 59 18.13 -13.32 11.51
CA VAL A 59 18.95 -12.38 12.30
C VAL A 59 20.06 -13.15 12.98
N ASP A 60 19.76 -14.30 13.59
CA ASP A 60 20.77 -15.16 14.22
C ASP A 60 21.82 -15.64 13.22
N GLN A 61 21.41 -16.08 12.03
CA GLN A 61 22.33 -16.46 10.94
C GLN A 61 23.21 -15.30 10.49
N LEU A 62 22.66 -14.08 10.37
CA LEU A 62 23.41 -12.89 9.99
C LEU A 62 24.43 -12.49 11.07
N VAL A 63 24.02 -12.50 12.34
CA VAL A 63 24.89 -12.23 13.48
C VAL A 63 26.03 -13.25 13.52
N GLN A 64 25.75 -14.53 13.33
CA GLN A 64 26.79 -15.57 13.26
C GLN A 64 27.75 -15.36 12.10
N ARG A 65 27.23 -14.98 10.92
CA ARG A 65 28.04 -14.83 9.71
C ARG A 65 28.91 -13.58 9.72
N ILE A 66 28.42 -12.49 10.30
CA ILE A 66 29.16 -11.23 10.39
C ILE A 66 30.06 -11.21 11.64
N GLY A 67 29.72 -11.99 12.67
CA GLY A 67 30.44 -12.02 13.94
C GLY A 67 30.14 -10.80 14.82
N ASP A 68 29.04 -10.10 14.56
CA ASP A 68 28.70 -8.84 15.22
C ASP A 68 27.21 -8.76 15.56
N SER A 69 26.90 -8.43 16.82
CA SER A 69 25.53 -8.27 17.30
C SER A 69 24.89 -6.94 16.91
N ARG A 70 25.65 -5.97 16.37
CA ARG A 70 25.14 -4.66 15.95
C ARG A 70 24.00 -4.75 14.95
N ILE A 71 23.91 -5.80 14.13
CA ILE A 71 22.75 -6.03 13.27
C ILE A 71 21.50 -6.36 14.07
N ARG A 72 21.61 -7.16 15.12
CA ARG A 72 20.49 -7.44 16.01
C ARG A 72 20.08 -6.17 16.74
N ASP A 73 21.05 -5.38 17.21
CA ASP A 73 20.78 -4.09 17.86
C ASP A 73 20.17 -3.07 16.88
N LEU A 74 20.58 -3.10 15.61
CA LEU A 74 19.99 -2.29 14.55
C LEU A 74 18.56 -2.75 14.23
N VAL A 75 18.31 -4.05 14.08
CA VAL A 75 16.96 -4.59 13.83
C VAL A 75 16.05 -4.28 15.02
N ASN A 76 16.50 -4.54 16.25
CA ASN A 76 15.74 -4.21 17.46
C ASN A 76 15.61 -2.70 17.68
N GLY A 77 16.62 -1.92 17.31
CA GLY A 77 16.66 -0.47 17.43
C GLY A 77 15.74 0.19 16.41
N ILE A 78 15.68 -0.37 15.21
CA ILE A 78 14.61 -0.15 14.25
C ILE A 78 13.31 -0.51 14.97
N ASP A 79 13.04 -1.74 15.40
CA ASP A 79 11.79 -2.16 16.05
C ASP A 79 11.33 -1.27 17.24
N ALA A 80 12.25 -0.78 18.07
CA ALA A 80 11.97 0.10 19.20
C ALA A 80 11.73 1.57 18.77
N ALA A 81 12.59 2.08 17.89
CA ALA A 81 12.32 3.28 17.10
C ALA A 81 11.17 3.04 16.12
N LEU A 82 10.57 1.83 16.12
CA LEU A 82 9.32 1.35 15.52
C LEU A 82 8.08 1.18 16.49
N GLN A 83 8.25 1.33 17.80
CA GLN A 83 7.09 1.40 18.72
C GLN A 83 6.78 2.83 19.22
N SER A 84 7.80 3.58 19.63
CA SER A 84 7.70 4.94 20.20
C SER A 84 7.12 6.09 19.32
N SER A 85 7.74 6.44 18.19
CA SER A 85 7.44 7.65 17.40
C SER A 85 6.07 7.74 16.72
N ILE A 86 5.27 6.66 16.69
CA ILE A 86 4.21 6.54 15.67
C ILE A 86 3.00 5.78 16.19
N LEU A 87 3.17 4.64 16.88
CA LEU A 87 2.05 3.95 17.50
C LEU A 87 1.62 4.79 18.71
N THR A 88 2.55 5.16 19.59
CA THR A 88 2.27 6.01 20.75
C THR A 88 1.73 7.38 20.35
N ARG A 89 2.31 8.05 19.35
CA ARG A 89 1.80 9.37 18.90
C ARG A 89 0.42 9.29 18.24
N THR A 90 0.16 8.26 17.45
CA THR A 90 -1.14 8.12 16.77
C THR A 90 -2.20 7.63 17.75
N ASP A 91 -1.89 6.70 18.67
CA ASP A 91 -2.79 6.28 19.76
C ASP A 91 -3.10 7.43 20.73
N GLU A 92 -2.14 8.28 21.08
CA GLU A 92 -2.40 9.50 21.86
C GLU A 92 -3.35 10.46 21.13
N VAL A 93 -3.21 10.59 19.81
CA VAL A 93 -4.10 11.44 19.00
C VAL A 93 -5.49 10.80 18.85
N LEU A 94 -5.56 9.49 18.60
CA LEU A 94 -6.82 8.75 18.45
C LEU A 94 -7.58 8.61 19.77
N SER A 95 -6.87 8.43 20.89
CA SER A 95 -7.49 8.40 22.24
C SER A 95 -8.08 9.75 22.64
N ARG A 96 -7.46 10.87 22.21
CA ARG A 96 -8.04 12.22 22.36
C ARG A 96 -9.31 12.39 21.53
N LEU A 97 -9.40 11.79 20.34
CA LEU A 97 -10.63 11.81 19.53
C LEU A 97 -11.81 11.10 20.24
N GLY A 98 -11.54 10.03 20.99
CA GLY A 98 -12.58 9.37 21.80
C GLY A 98 -13.20 10.26 22.88
N SER A 99 -12.50 11.33 23.28
CA SER A 99 -12.98 12.32 24.27
C SER A 99 -13.81 13.45 23.62
N GLU A 100 -13.50 13.83 22.38
CA GLU A 100 -14.23 14.84 21.61
C GLU A 100 -15.34 14.18 20.77
N ARG A 101 -16.55 14.05 21.33
CA ARG A 101 -17.67 13.35 20.67
C ARG A 101 -18.10 13.94 19.31
N ARG A 102 -17.82 15.21 19.02
CA ARG A 102 -18.10 15.88 17.74
C ARG A 102 -17.08 16.98 17.48
N CYS A 103 -16.31 16.87 16.39
CA CYS A 103 -15.51 17.99 15.90
C CYS A 103 -16.41 18.93 15.09
N PRO A 104 -16.37 20.26 15.29
CA PRO A 104 -17.11 21.17 14.42
C PRO A 104 -16.61 21.02 12.97
N PRO A 105 -17.51 21.10 11.97
CA PRO A 105 -17.10 21.01 10.58
C PRO A 105 -16.11 22.12 10.24
N VAL A 106 -15.02 21.74 9.58
CA VAL A 106 -14.00 22.68 9.14
C VAL A 106 -14.51 23.36 7.88
N ARG A 107 -14.71 24.69 7.96
CA ARG A 107 -15.13 25.49 6.81
C ARG A 107 -13.98 25.59 5.82
N ILE A 108 -14.23 25.17 4.58
CA ILE A 108 -13.34 25.35 3.44
C ILE A 108 -14.09 26.21 2.42
N PRO A 109 -13.52 27.36 2.00
CA PRO A 109 -14.10 28.18 0.93
C PRO A 109 -14.38 27.34 -0.33
N ALA A 110 -15.49 27.61 -1.02
CA ALA A 110 -15.89 26.85 -2.20
C ALA A 110 -14.80 26.83 -3.30
N ASP A 111 -14.08 27.93 -3.49
CA ASP A 111 -12.98 28.00 -4.46
C ASP A 111 -11.81 27.11 -4.07
N GLU A 112 -11.56 26.94 -2.76
CA GLU A 112 -10.49 26.10 -2.24
C GLU A 112 -10.89 24.61 -2.27
N SER A 113 -12.15 24.28 -1.95
CA SER A 113 -12.63 22.90 -2.01
C SER A 113 -12.63 22.34 -3.44
N ARG A 114 -12.89 23.18 -4.45
CA ARG A 114 -12.73 22.81 -5.88
C ARG A 114 -11.33 22.32 -6.23
N LEU A 115 -10.30 22.88 -5.60
CA LEU A 115 -8.93 22.43 -5.81
C LEU A 115 -8.79 21.00 -5.30
N TYR A 116 -9.27 20.73 -4.08
CA TYR A 116 -9.05 19.46 -3.40
C TYR A 116 -9.88 18.30 -3.97
N ILE A 117 -11.05 18.52 -4.53
CA ILE A 117 -11.93 17.42 -4.98
C ILE A 117 -11.27 16.64 -6.14
N ARG A 118 -10.51 15.60 -5.78
CA ARG A 118 -9.95 14.58 -6.66
C ARG A 118 -10.72 13.30 -6.42
N LEU A 119 -11.63 13.00 -7.33
CA LEU A 119 -12.52 11.87 -7.18
C LEU A 119 -11.87 10.61 -7.72
N TYR A 120 -11.71 9.65 -6.81
CA TYR A 120 -11.51 8.27 -7.14
C TYR A 120 -12.79 7.72 -7.78
N PRO A 121 -12.70 6.65 -8.58
CA PRO A 121 -13.83 6.18 -9.37
C PRO A 121 -14.98 5.61 -8.54
N PHE A 122 -14.89 5.58 -7.20
CA PHE A 122 -15.97 5.12 -6.32
C PHE A 122 -17.13 6.12 -6.15
N LEU A 123 -16.99 7.36 -6.66
CA LEU A 123 -18.01 8.41 -6.59
C LEU A 123 -18.56 8.77 -7.97
N ASN A 124 -19.80 9.28 -8.00
CA ASN A 124 -20.25 10.12 -9.10
C ASN A 124 -19.81 11.56 -8.80
N ARG A 125 -19.10 12.17 -9.74
CA ARG A 125 -18.57 13.52 -9.59
C ARG A 125 -19.66 14.56 -9.50
N ASP A 126 -20.60 14.52 -10.42
CA ASP A 126 -21.61 15.54 -10.55
C ASP A 126 -22.52 15.55 -9.31
N ASP A 127 -22.96 14.37 -8.87
CA ASP A 127 -23.79 14.21 -7.66
C ASP A 127 -23.07 14.70 -6.38
N PHE A 128 -21.75 14.47 -6.29
CA PHE A 128 -20.96 14.89 -5.15
C PHE A 128 -20.76 16.41 -5.14
N GLU A 129 -20.35 16.98 -6.29
CA GLU A 129 -20.11 18.42 -6.45
C GLU A 129 -21.40 19.23 -6.30
N GLU A 130 -22.55 18.74 -6.79
CA GLU A 130 -23.84 19.39 -6.62
C GLU A 130 -24.16 19.63 -5.14
N LYS A 131 -23.97 18.61 -4.29
CA LYS A 131 -24.16 18.75 -2.85
C LYS A 131 -23.05 19.58 -2.20
N ALA A 132 -21.79 19.39 -2.62
CA ALA A 132 -20.62 20.04 -2.05
C ALA A 132 -20.60 21.56 -2.30
N PHE A 133 -21.26 22.03 -3.35
CA PHE A 133 -21.38 23.45 -3.70
C PHE A 133 -22.79 23.99 -3.52
N SER A 134 -23.70 23.22 -2.91
CA SER A 134 -25.04 23.69 -2.59
C SER A 134 -24.99 24.83 -1.55
N PRO A 135 -25.86 25.85 -1.65
CA PRO A 135 -25.96 26.89 -0.63
C PRO A 135 -26.41 26.32 0.73
N GLU A 136 -27.05 25.14 0.75
CA GLU A 136 -27.45 24.43 1.96
C GLU A 136 -26.35 23.53 2.55
N LEU A 137 -25.11 23.55 2.05
CA LEU A 137 -24.03 22.66 2.49
C LEU A 137 -23.89 22.62 4.01
N GLU A 138 -23.90 23.78 4.69
CA GLU A 138 -23.75 23.83 6.16
C GLU A 138 -24.81 22.98 6.85
N LYS A 139 -26.07 23.08 6.40
CA LYS A 139 -27.18 22.29 6.92
C LYS A 139 -27.04 20.81 6.56
N VAL A 140 -26.62 20.49 5.33
CA VAL A 140 -26.41 19.10 4.91
C VAL A 140 -25.31 18.42 5.74
N LEU A 141 -24.22 19.13 6.06
CA LEU A 141 -23.12 18.60 6.88
C LEU A 141 -23.53 18.38 8.35
N GLU A 142 -24.51 19.12 8.85
CA GLU A 142 -25.07 18.97 10.19
C GLU A 142 -26.13 17.85 10.26
N ASP A 143 -26.98 17.75 9.24
CA ASP A 143 -28.12 16.82 9.19
C ASP A 143 -27.70 15.40 8.75
N ASP A 144 -26.71 15.27 7.85
CA ASP A 144 -26.26 13.98 7.29
C ASP A 144 -24.79 13.72 7.62
N LEU A 145 -24.55 13.00 8.72
CA LEU A 145 -23.20 12.66 9.19
C LEU A 145 -22.45 11.72 8.25
N GLN A 146 -23.15 10.90 7.46
CA GLN A 146 -22.52 10.04 6.46
C GLN A 146 -21.99 10.88 5.30
N TYR A 147 -22.79 11.85 4.83
CA TYR A 147 -22.33 12.83 3.83
C TYR A 147 -21.21 13.70 4.37
N SER A 148 -21.34 14.18 5.61
CA SER A 148 -20.32 14.98 6.26
C SER A 148 -18.98 14.25 6.35
N SER A 149 -18.99 12.98 6.74
CA SER A 149 -17.77 12.15 6.73
C SER A 149 -17.19 11.98 5.32
N LEU A 150 -18.04 11.68 4.32
CA LEU A 150 -17.59 11.56 2.93
C LEU A 150 -16.96 12.86 2.41
N TYR A 151 -17.62 13.99 2.64
CA TYR A 151 -17.18 15.32 2.20
C TYR A 151 -15.79 15.64 2.76
N HIS A 152 -15.61 15.51 4.08
CA HIS A 152 -14.33 15.80 4.71
C HIS A 152 -13.24 14.79 4.30
N ALA A 153 -13.59 13.52 4.02
CA ALA A 153 -12.61 12.52 3.56
C ALA A 153 -12.11 12.81 2.13
N VAL A 154 -13.01 13.22 1.23
CA VAL A 154 -12.66 13.65 -0.14
C VAL A 154 -11.77 14.89 -0.10
N LEU A 155 -12.10 15.87 0.74
CA LEU A 155 -11.25 17.06 0.89
C LEU A 155 -9.90 16.73 1.53
N ALA A 156 -9.86 15.84 2.53
CA ALA A 156 -8.62 15.40 3.14
C ALA A 156 -7.68 14.75 2.11
N LEU A 157 -8.20 13.83 1.29
CA LEU A 157 -7.48 13.22 0.17
C LEU A 157 -6.95 14.29 -0.79
N GLY A 158 -7.81 15.24 -1.16
CA GLY A 158 -7.45 16.38 -1.97
C GLY A 158 -6.32 17.22 -1.42
N CYS A 159 -6.46 17.67 -0.18
CA CYS A 159 -5.46 18.47 0.52
C CYS A 159 -4.07 17.83 0.49
N GLN A 160 -3.96 16.51 0.65
CA GLN A 160 -2.67 15.82 0.56
C GLN A 160 -2.03 15.95 -0.84
N HIS A 161 -2.84 15.88 -1.91
CA HIS A 161 -2.34 15.98 -3.28
C HIS A 161 -2.02 17.41 -3.72
N PHE A 162 -2.45 18.42 -2.97
CA PHE A 162 -2.19 19.84 -3.21
C PHE A 162 -1.16 20.45 -2.26
N GLY A 163 -0.28 19.62 -1.69
CA GLY A 163 0.84 20.07 -0.85
C GLY A 163 0.45 20.48 0.58
N GLN A 164 -0.79 20.21 1.01
CA GLN A 164 -1.26 20.50 2.37
C GLN A 164 -1.35 19.24 3.26
N GLY A 165 -0.62 18.20 2.89
CA GLY A 165 -0.41 17.02 3.72
C GLY A 165 0.71 17.23 4.76
N SER A 166 0.86 16.27 5.67
CA SER A 166 2.00 16.21 6.59
C SER A 166 2.45 14.77 6.78
N PHE A 167 3.76 14.56 6.95
CA PHE A 167 4.33 13.29 7.40
C PHE A 167 4.17 13.03 8.90
N ASP A 168 3.82 14.07 9.67
CA ASP A 168 3.59 13.99 11.10
C ASP A 168 2.12 13.64 11.38
N PRO A 169 1.83 12.51 12.06
CA PRO A 169 0.48 12.23 12.54
C PRO A 169 -0.03 13.36 13.43
N GLY A 170 -1.29 13.75 13.28
CA GLY A 170 -1.85 14.86 14.05
C GLY A 170 -1.67 16.24 13.46
N LYS A 171 -0.85 16.41 12.41
CA LYS A 171 -0.52 17.74 11.85
C LYS A 171 -1.02 17.90 10.42
N GLY A 172 -1.26 19.16 10.05
CA GLY A 172 -1.62 19.56 8.69
C GLY A 172 -3.12 19.51 8.41
N ARG A 173 -3.53 20.24 7.38
CA ARG A 173 -4.93 20.45 7.02
C ARG A 173 -5.65 19.16 6.66
N ALA A 174 -4.97 18.27 5.94
CA ALA A 174 -5.49 16.95 5.61
C ALA A 174 -5.86 16.14 6.87
N TRP A 175 -5.03 16.21 7.93
CA TRP A 175 -5.32 15.53 9.19
C TRP A 175 -6.52 16.14 9.91
N GLU A 176 -6.63 17.47 9.96
CA GLU A 176 -7.79 18.17 10.56
C GLU A 176 -9.11 17.71 9.95
N LEU A 177 -9.15 17.61 8.62
CA LEU A 177 -10.33 17.13 7.90
C LEU A 177 -10.59 15.64 8.17
N PHE A 178 -9.55 14.82 8.17
CA PHE A 178 -9.69 13.41 8.45
C PHE A 178 -10.17 13.13 9.88
N ARG A 179 -9.80 13.96 10.87
CA ARG A 179 -10.30 13.86 12.24
C ARG A 179 -11.82 13.97 12.32
N ILE A 180 -12.43 14.82 11.50
CA ILE A 180 -13.89 14.96 11.44
C ILE A 180 -14.51 13.64 10.96
N CYS A 181 -13.93 13.04 9.91
CA CYS A 181 -14.35 11.73 9.40
C CYS A 181 -14.27 10.66 10.49
N LEU A 182 -13.15 10.62 11.21
CA LEU A 182 -12.96 9.70 12.34
C LEU A 182 -14.04 9.88 13.42
N SER A 183 -14.38 11.13 13.76
CA SER A 183 -15.42 11.42 14.76
C SER A 183 -16.81 10.91 14.35
N HIS A 184 -17.11 10.87 13.05
CA HIS A 184 -18.37 10.34 12.52
C HIS A 184 -18.36 8.82 12.29
N THR A 185 -17.24 8.13 12.53
CA THR A 185 -17.15 6.68 12.23
C THR A 185 -18.21 5.90 13.00
N ALA A 186 -18.32 6.10 14.31
CA ALA A 186 -19.29 5.39 15.14
C ALA A 186 -20.74 5.64 14.67
N ASP A 187 -21.04 6.86 14.26
CA ASP A 187 -22.33 7.23 13.69
C ASP A 187 -22.60 6.45 12.39
N ILE A 188 -21.65 6.43 11.45
CA ILE A 188 -21.77 5.64 10.21
C ILE A 188 -22.11 4.17 10.51
N LEU A 189 -21.47 3.59 11.54
CA LEU A 189 -21.72 2.18 11.91
C LEU A 189 -23.09 1.96 12.56
N ASN A 190 -23.64 2.97 13.23
CA ASN A 190 -24.91 2.89 13.95
C ASN A 190 -26.13 3.22 13.08
N PHE A 191 -25.99 4.05 12.02
CA PHE A 191 -27.10 4.49 11.17
C PHE A 191 -27.52 3.50 10.07
N GLY A 192 -26.92 2.30 10.05
CA GLY A 192 -27.23 1.24 9.09
C GLY A 192 -26.41 1.31 7.81
N ASP A 193 -26.32 0.16 7.13
CA ASP A 193 -25.51 0.02 5.92
C ASP A 193 -26.11 0.83 4.76
N SER A 194 -25.33 1.73 4.16
CA SER A 194 -25.75 2.59 3.04
C SER A 194 -24.62 2.77 2.03
N LEU A 195 -24.94 3.14 0.78
CA LEU A 195 -23.92 3.50 -0.21
C LEU A 195 -23.04 4.66 0.28
N LEU A 196 -23.66 5.66 0.89
CA LEU A 196 -22.99 6.88 1.33
C LEU A 196 -21.99 6.59 2.46
N GLY A 197 -22.40 5.80 3.45
CA GLY A 197 -21.52 5.30 4.51
C GLY A 197 -20.37 4.46 3.93
N LEU A 198 -20.66 3.60 2.95
CA LEU A 198 -19.64 2.80 2.29
C LEU A 198 -18.63 3.66 1.52
N GLN A 199 -19.11 4.68 0.79
CA GLN A 199 -18.25 5.62 0.08
C GLN A 199 -17.39 6.44 1.04
N ALA A 200 -17.93 6.87 2.18
CA ALA A 200 -17.18 7.55 3.22
C ALA A 200 -16.05 6.65 3.76
N LEU A 201 -16.36 5.42 4.16
CA LEU A 201 -15.37 4.47 4.64
C LEU A 201 -14.34 4.12 3.54
N THR A 202 -14.75 4.03 2.28
CA THR A 202 -13.84 3.80 1.14
C THR A 202 -12.86 4.97 0.98
N ALA A 203 -13.34 6.22 1.03
CA ALA A 203 -12.49 7.41 0.99
C ALA A 203 -11.50 7.42 2.16
N MET A 204 -11.98 7.11 3.35
CA MET A 204 -11.15 7.00 4.56
C MET A 204 -10.10 5.88 4.44
N SER A 205 -10.43 4.73 3.86
CA SER A 205 -9.47 3.65 3.59
C SER A 205 -8.37 4.09 2.63
N VAL A 206 -8.72 4.76 1.53
CA VAL A 206 -7.74 5.27 0.57
C VAL A 206 -6.79 6.28 1.24
N PHE A 207 -7.35 7.18 2.04
CA PHE A 207 -6.56 8.16 2.80
C PHE A 207 -5.60 7.48 3.79
N SER A 208 -6.09 6.40 4.43
CA SER A 208 -5.33 5.65 5.43
C SER A 208 -4.15 4.86 4.86
N MET A 209 -4.06 4.66 3.54
CA MET A 209 -2.93 4.00 2.89
C MET A 209 -1.62 4.81 2.97
N SER A 210 -1.71 6.09 3.33
CA SER A 210 -0.55 6.97 3.47
C SER A 210 0.15 6.77 4.82
N ALA A 211 1.46 7.04 4.87
CA ALA A 211 2.36 6.71 5.99
C ALA A 211 1.93 7.17 7.39
N CYS A 212 1.09 8.20 7.50
CA CYS A 212 0.74 8.82 8.79
C CYS A 212 -0.51 8.20 9.45
N TYR A 213 -1.26 7.36 8.72
CA TYR A 213 -2.65 7.01 9.05
C TYR A 213 -2.89 5.50 9.24
N LEU A 214 -1.83 4.71 9.06
CA LEU A 214 -1.70 3.25 9.14
C LEU A 214 -2.44 2.55 10.30
N GLN A 215 -2.63 3.17 11.47
CA GLN A 215 -3.29 2.49 12.60
C GLN A 215 -4.79 2.26 12.36
N VAL A 216 -5.45 3.11 11.56
CA VAL A 216 -6.90 3.02 11.34
C VAL A 216 -7.23 2.31 10.02
N GLU A 217 -6.24 2.11 9.14
CA GLU A 217 -6.41 1.56 7.79
C GLU A 217 -7.14 0.22 7.82
N HIS A 218 -6.66 -0.73 8.65
CA HIS A 218 -7.25 -2.06 8.70
C HIS A 218 -8.70 -2.06 9.17
N SER A 219 -8.99 -1.37 10.27
CA SER A 219 -10.32 -1.39 10.89
C SER A 219 -11.35 -0.74 9.97
N ILE A 220 -11.02 0.40 9.37
CA ILE A 220 -11.90 1.08 8.40
C ILE A 220 -12.09 0.22 7.15
N LEU A 221 -11.01 -0.37 6.61
CA LEU A 221 -11.08 -1.21 5.40
C LEU A 221 -11.89 -2.49 5.64
N ALA A 222 -11.73 -3.13 6.80
CA ALA A 222 -12.51 -4.30 7.19
C ALA A 222 -13.99 -3.97 7.33
N GLU A 223 -14.31 -2.82 7.92
CA GLU A 223 -15.68 -2.38 8.11
C GLU A 223 -16.35 -1.95 6.79
N ALA A 224 -15.63 -1.24 5.93
CA ALA A 224 -16.06 -0.97 4.56
C ALA A 224 -16.35 -2.29 3.82
N THR A 225 -15.49 -3.29 3.98
CA THR A 225 -15.67 -4.62 3.37
C THR A 225 -16.92 -5.30 3.90
N ARG A 226 -17.15 -5.31 5.22
CA ARG A 226 -18.36 -5.85 5.84
C ARG A 226 -19.62 -5.16 5.29
N MET A 227 -19.62 -3.83 5.25
CA MET A 227 -20.74 -3.02 4.76
C MET A 227 -21.04 -3.29 3.27
N ALA A 228 -20.01 -3.37 2.41
CA ALA A 228 -20.18 -3.69 1.00
C ALA A 228 -20.82 -5.07 0.76
N LEU A 229 -20.44 -6.06 1.57
CA LEU A 229 -21.01 -7.41 1.52
C LEU A 229 -22.44 -7.44 2.05
N ALA A 230 -22.74 -6.70 3.11
CA ALA A 230 -24.10 -6.57 3.66
C ALA A 230 -25.05 -5.90 2.67
N LEU A 231 -24.57 -4.89 1.93
CA LEU A 231 -25.29 -4.22 0.84
C LEU A 231 -25.39 -5.08 -0.43
N ARG A 232 -24.70 -6.21 -0.49
CA ARG A 232 -24.68 -7.17 -1.61
C ARG A 232 -24.22 -6.58 -2.94
N TYR A 233 -23.38 -5.54 -2.91
CA TYR A 233 -22.87 -4.92 -4.14
C TYR A 233 -21.98 -5.85 -4.97
N HIS A 234 -21.33 -6.83 -4.32
CA HIS A 234 -20.60 -7.91 -4.98
C HIS A 234 -21.48 -8.83 -5.83
N LYS A 235 -22.80 -8.82 -5.60
CA LYS A 235 -23.83 -9.60 -6.32
C LYS A 235 -24.74 -8.73 -7.18
N SER A 236 -24.47 -7.42 -7.28
CA SER A 236 -25.27 -6.49 -8.10
C SER A 236 -25.14 -6.85 -9.58
N ALA A 237 -26.09 -7.65 -10.08
CA ALA A 237 -26.22 -8.03 -11.48
C ALA A 237 -27.24 -7.16 -12.25
N LEU A 238 -27.94 -6.25 -11.56
CA LEU A 238 -29.02 -5.47 -12.16
C LEU A 238 -28.46 -4.28 -12.98
N GLU A 239 -28.76 -4.32 -14.27
CA GLU A 239 -28.60 -3.21 -15.20
C GLU A 239 -29.66 -2.15 -14.89
N GLY A 240 -29.22 -0.92 -14.61
CA GLY A 240 -30.09 0.20 -14.24
C GLY A 240 -29.76 0.76 -12.86
N GLY A 241 -29.01 1.87 -12.81
CA GLY A 241 -28.85 2.71 -11.61
C GLY A 241 -27.71 2.37 -10.63
N GLN A 242 -27.10 1.18 -10.68
CA GLN A 242 -26.10 0.74 -9.68
C GLN A 242 -24.62 0.81 -10.12
N ALA A 243 -24.31 1.57 -11.18
CA ALA A 243 -22.94 1.68 -11.69
C ALA A 243 -21.98 2.20 -10.61
N VAL A 244 -22.40 3.22 -9.85
CA VAL A 244 -21.61 3.80 -8.75
C VAL A 244 -21.37 2.78 -7.65
N CYS A 245 -22.40 2.05 -7.19
CA CYS A 245 -22.24 0.99 -6.18
C CYS A 245 -21.20 -0.07 -6.60
N ARG A 246 -21.24 -0.49 -7.87
CA ARG A 246 -20.25 -1.43 -8.42
C ARG A 246 -18.86 -0.83 -8.46
N ARG A 247 -18.72 0.45 -8.85
CA ARG A 247 -17.43 1.13 -8.82
C ARG A 247 -16.86 1.18 -7.40
N THR A 248 -17.69 1.56 -6.41
CA THR A 248 -17.30 1.57 -4.99
C THR A 248 -16.84 0.18 -4.53
N PHE A 249 -17.63 -0.87 -4.83
CA PHE A 249 -17.25 -2.24 -4.50
C PHE A 249 -15.91 -2.64 -5.12
N TRP A 250 -15.68 -2.35 -6.40
CA TRP A 250 -14.46 -2.77 -7.08
C TRP A 250 -13.21 -1.98 -6.70
N VAL A 251 -13.35 -0.69 -6.34
CA VAL A 251 -12.27 0.06 -5.69
C VAL A 251 -11.92 -0.61 -4.36
N LEU A 252 -12.92 -0.87 -3.53
CA LEU A 252 -12.72 -1.52 -2.23
C LEU A 252 -12.12 -2.93 -2.37
N TYR A 253 -12.58 -3.71 -3.35
CA TYR A 253 -12.03 -5.02 -3.69
C TYR A 253 -10.53 -4.94 -3.97
N HIS A 254 -10.10 -3.98 -4.78
CA HIS A 254 -8.69 -3.80 -5.09
C HIS A 254 -7.89 -3.49 -3.81
N LEU A 255 -8.35 -2.52 -3.00
CA LEU A 255 -7.70 -2.13 -1.75
C LEU A 255 -7.58 -3.31 -0.77
N GLU A 256 -8.68 -4.04 -0.57
CA GLU A 256 -8.77 -5.19 0.32
C GLU A 256 -7.82 -6.31 -0.11
N LYS A 257 -7.81 -6.69 -1.40
CA LYS A 257 -6.93 -7.76 -1.88
C LYS A 257 -5.45 -7.39 -1.78
N GLN A 258 -5.10 -6.13 -2.05
CA GLN A 258 -3.73 -5.64 -1.84
C GLN A 258 -3.33 -5.75 -0.37
N TYR A 259 -4.14 -5.16 0.51
CA TYR A 259 -3.87 -5.12 1.95
C TYR A 259 -3.78 -6.53 2.54
N SER A 260 -4.79 -7.37 2.28
CA SER A 260 -4.86 -8.73 2.83
C SER A 260 -3.67 -9.58 2.40
N PHE A 261 -3.21 -9.47 1.14
CA PHE A 261 -2.00 -10.17 0.70
C PHE A 261 -0.74 -9.63 1.42
N GLN A 262 -0.56 -8.31 1.48
CA GLN A 262 0.59 -7.67 2.15
C GLN A 262 0.66 -8.02 3.65
N ALA A 263 -0.50 -8.00 4.33
CA ALA A 263 -0.64 -8.34 5.73
C ALA A 263 -0.70 -9.86 6.00
N ARG A 264 -0.66 -10.69 4.94
CA ARG A 264 -0.85 -12.15 4.99
C ARG A 264 -2.12 -12.61 5.71
N ARG A 265 -3.19 -11.83 5.61
CA ARG A 265 -4.49 -12.17 6.17
C ARG A 265 -5.38 -12.78 5.10
N SER A 266 -6.30 -13.65 5.53
CA SER A 266 -7.36 -14.13 4.66
C SER A 266 -8.20 -12.94 4.20
N SER A 267 -8.51 -12.89 2.92
CA SER A 267 -9.38 -11.85 2.38
C SER A 267 -10.79 -11.97 2.98
N GLY A 268 -11.39 -10.83 3.29
CA GLY A 268 -12.80 -10.76 3.72
C GLY A 268 -13.78 -10.98 2.56
N ILE A 269 -13.31 -10.86 1.31
CA ILE A 269 -14.11 -11.01 0.10
C ILE A 269 -13.84 -12.38 -0.52
N ALA A 270 -14.83 -13.27 -0.45
CA ALA A 270 -14.75 -14.57 -1.09
C ALA A 270 -14.97 -14.43 -2.61
N ASP A 271 -13.94 -14.73 -3.40
CA ASP A 271 -13.95 -14.54 -4.86
C ASP A 271 -15.01 -15.35 -5.59
N TYR A 272 -15.37 -16.52 -5.06
CA TYR A 272 -16.43 -17.39 -5.58
C TYR A 272 -17.85 -16.83 -5.33
N ASP A 273 -17.99 -15.82 -4.47
CA ASP A 273 -19.27 -15.18 -4.17
C ASP A 273 -19.45 -13.83 -4.89
N VAL A 274 -18.46 -13.39 -5.68
CA VAL A 274 -18.50 -12.14 -6.45
C VAL A 274 -19.04 -12.41 -7.86
N GLY A 275 -20.23 -11.87 -8.16
CA GLY A 275 -20.91 -12.04 -9.44
C GLY A 275 -21.15 -10.73 -10.22
N CYS A 276 -20.87 -9.56 -9.64
CA CYS A 276 -21.09 -8.29 -10.34
C CYS A 276 -20.04 -8.04 -11.44
N PRO A 277 -20.39 -7.40 -12.58
CA PRO A 277 -19.43 -7.05 -13.62
C PRO A 277 -18.56 -5.85 -13.19
N VAL A 278 -17.33 -5.78 -13.73
CA VAL A 278 -16.48 -4.60 -13.60
C VAL A 278 -17.05 -3.48 -14.48
N PRO A 279 -17.46 -2.32 -13.93
CA PRO A 279 -18.02 -1.23 -14.71
C PRO A 279 -16.95 -0.58 -15.58
N ASN A 280 -17.37 0.01 -16.71
CA ASN A 280 -16.50 0.89 -17.48
C ASN A 280 -16.31 2.23 -16.73
N VAL A 281 -15.05 2.64 -16.58
CA VAL A 281 -14.63 3.84 -15.86
C VAL A 281 -13.58 4.58 -16.70
N PRO A 282 -14.02 5.40 -17.67
CA PRO A 282 -13.11 6.12 -18.57
C PRO A 282 -12.11 7.00 -17.83
N GLU A 283 -12.50 7.55 -16.67
CA GLU A 283 -11.65 8.44 -15.86
C GLU A 283 -10.43 7.72 -15.26
N SER A 284 -10.44 6.38 -15.26
CA SER A 284 -9.34 5.53 -14.80
C SER A 284 -8.52 4.92 -15.95
N THR A 285 -8.64 5.48 -17.16
CA THR A 285 -7.89 5.06 -18.34
C THR A 285 -6.80 6.08 -18.68
N PHE A 286 -5.55 5.61 -18.78
CA PHE A 286 -4.36 6.43 -18.99
C PHE A 286 -3.73 6.06 -20.34
N GLY A 287 -4.07 6.82 -21.38
CA GLY A 287 -3.79 6.42 -22.77
C GLY A 287 -4.54 5.13 -23.11
N GLU A 288 -3.82 4.06 -23.45
CA GLU A 288 -4.40 2.74 -23.71
C GLU A 288 -4.56 1.88 -22.44
N TYR A 289 -4.11 2.38 -21.28
CA TYR A 289 -4.08 1.59 -20.05
C TYR A 289 -5.32 1.81 -19.19
N ASN A 290 -6.25 0.85 -19.21
CA ASN A 290 -7.35 0.79 -18.25
C ASN A 290 -6.83 0.26 -16.89
N TRP A 291 -6.32 1.18 -16.07
CA TRP A 291 -5.70 0.85 -14.79
C TRP A 291 -6.69 0.21 -13.82
N PHE A 292 -7.95 0.68 -13.79
CA PHE A 292 -8.97 0.14 -12.88
C PHE A 292 -9.26 -1.34 -13.15
N LEU A 293 -9.44 -1.71 -14.41
CA LEU A 293 -9.62 -3.12 -14.78
C LEU A 293 -8.36 -3.95 -14.49
N SER A 294 -7.18 -3.40 -14.80
CA SER A 294 -5.90 -4.06 -14.56
C SER A 294 -5.65 -4.33 -13.07
N SER A 295 -5.95 -3.38 -12.19
CA SER A 295 -5.74 -3.49 -10.75
C SER A 295 -6.68 -4.50 -10.09
N ILE A 296 -7.91 -4.64 -10.61
CA ILE A 296 -8.87 -5.68 -10.21
C ILE A 296 -8.39 -7.07 -10.65
N ARG A 297 -7.93 -7.20 -11.91
CA ARG A 297 -7.35 -8.45 -12.42
C ARG A 297 -6.13 -8.87 -11.60
N PHE A 298 -5.26 -7.94 -11.26
CA PHE A 298 -4.14 -8.20 -10.36
C PHE A 298 -4.60 -8.65 -8.97
N GLY A 299 -5.64 -8.02 -8.40
CA GLY A 299 -6.26 -8.46 -7.14
C GLY A 299 -6.76 -9.91 -7.17
N ARG A 300 -7.27 -10.39 -8.32
CA ARG A 300 -7.62 -11.82 -8.52
C ARG A 300 -6.38 -12.72 -8.52
N VAL A 301 -5.28 -12.28 -9.13
CA VAL A 301 -4.00 -13.01 -9.08
C VAL A 301 -3.52 -13.14 -7.63
N LEU A 302 -3.56 -12.05 -6.84
CA LEU A 302 -3.18 -12.08 -5.42
C LEU A 302 -4.06 -13.01 -4.58
N SER A 303 -5.38 -12.98 -4.80
CA SER A 303 -6.33 -13.84 -4.10
C SER A 303 -6.01 -15.32 -4.32
N VAL A 304 -5.79 -15.69 -5.59
CA VAL A 304 -5.41 -17.04 -5.99
C VAL A 304 -4.03 -17.44 -5.48
N ALA A 305 -3.06 -16.52 -5.49
CA ALA A 305 -1.74 -16.75 -4.90
C ALA A 305 -1.85 -17.02 -3.40
N TYR A 306 -2.60 -16.20 -2.66
CA TYR A 306 -2.79 -16.38 -1.22
C TYR A 306 -3.39 -17.74 -0.89
N GLU A 307 -4.50 -18.09 -1.51
CA GLU A 307 -5.21 -19.34 -1.23
C GLU A 307 -4.32 -20.57 -1.45
N GLN A 308 -3.56 -20.59 -2.55
CA GLN A 308 -2.80 -21.78 -2.95
C GLN A 308 -1.41 -21.88 -2.32
N LEU A 309 -0.83 -20.77 -1.90
CA LEU A 309 0.57 -20.70 -1.48
C LEU A 309 0.77 -20.19 -0.05
N PHE A 310 -0.06 -19.27 0.41
CA PHE A 310 0.19 -18.54 1.66
C PHE A 310 -0.86 -18.81 2.75
N SER A 311 -1.93 -19.56 2.44
CA SER A 311 -2.93 -19.96 3.42
C SER A 311 -2.39 -21.03 4.38
N VAL A 312 -3.04 -21.16 5.55
CA VAL A 312 -2.72 -22.24 6.51
C VAL A 312 -2.92 -23.62 5.87
N THR A 313 -3.93 -23.78 5.02
CA THR A 313 -4.14 -25.03 4.29
C THR A 313 -3.06 -25.27 3.24
N ALA A 314 -2.49 -24.22 2.64
CA ALA A 314 -1.37 -24.37 1.72
C ALA A 314 -0.10 -24.87 2.42
N SER A 315 0.17 -24.42 3.66
CA SER A 315 1.38 -24.82 4.39
C SER A 315 1.42 -26.30 4.78
N THR A 316 0.30 -27.01 4.70
CA THR A 316 0.21 -28.47 4.93
C THR A 316 0.33 -29.30 3.66
N ARG A 317 0.46 -28.67 2.48
CA ARG A 317 0.57 -29.38 1.19
C ARG A 317 1.99 -29.84 0.92
N ASP A 318 2.11 -30.92 0.15
CA ASP A 318 3.41 -31.42 -0.29
C ASP A 318 4.17 -30.39 -1.14
N THR A 319 5.49 -30.40 -1.02
CA THR A 319 6.42 -29.50 -1.74
C THR A 319 6.17 -29.48 -3.25
N GLN A 320 5.93 -30.65 -3.86
CA GLN A 320 5.67 -30.73 -5.31
C GLN A 320 4.36 -30.03 -5.71
N ILE A 321 3.32 -30.12 -4.89
CA ILE A 321 2.05 -29.43 -5.12
C ILE A 321 2.27 -27.92 -5.03
N LEU A 322 3.03 -27.46 -4.03
CA LEU A 322 3.35 -26.03 -3.88
C LEU A 322 4.18 -25.49 -5.05
N LEU A 323 5.19 -26.24 -5.53
CA LEU A 323 5.98 -25.86 -6.69
C LEU A 323 5.13 -25.76 -7.97
N SER A 324 4.17 -26.67 -8.15
CA SER A 324 3.21 -26.60 -9.26
C SER A 324 2.30 -25.36 -9.14
N ALA A 325 1.85 -25.03 -7.94
CA ALA A 325 1.04 -23.84 -7.67
C ALA A 325 1.85 -22.54 -7.90
N ILE A 326 3.13 -22.50 -7.52
CA ILE A 326 4.03 -21.38 -7.84
C ILE A 326 4.10 -21.18 -9.35
N SER A 327 4.33 -22.26 -10.11
CA SER A 327 4.41 -22.20 -11.57
C SER A 327 3.11 -21.67 -12.20
N ARG A 328 1.96 -22.10 -11.68
CA ARG A 328 0.63 -21.62 -12.12
C ARG A 328 0.44 -20.13 -11.83
N VAL A 329 0.79 -19.67 -10.62
CA VAL A 329 0.66 -18.26 -10.24
C VAL A 329 1.64 -17.38 -11.04
N ARG A 330 2.86 -17.85 -11.31
CA ARG A 330 3.81 -17.17 -12.22
C ARG A 330 3.21 -16.97 -13.61
N GLY A 331 2.56 -18.00 -14.16
CA GLY A 331 1.84 -17.90 -15.45
C GLY A 331 0.75 -16.82 -15.42
N MET A 332 -0.12 -16.84 -14.41
CA MET A 332 -1.17 -15.82 -14.26
C MET A 332 -0.62 -14.40 -14.11
N LEU A 333 0.48 -14.23 -13.37
CA LEU A 333 1.15 -12.94 -13.21
C LEU A 333 1.74 -12.45 -14.53
N GLU A 334 2.32 -13.34 -15.32
CA GLU A 334 2.87 -13.00 -16.63
C GLU A 334 1.77 -12.68 -17.64
N ASP A 335 0.66 -13.41 -17.67
CA ASP A 335 -0.51 -13.08 -18.48
C ASP A 335 -1.06 -11.69 -18.14
N TRP A 336 -1.16 -11.37 -16.84
CA TRP A 336 -1.52 -10.04 -16.40
C TRP A 336 -0.50 -8.99 -16.89
N ARG A 337 0.80 -9.24 -16.75
CA ARG A 337 1.87 -8.34 -17.22
C ARG A 337 1.74 -8.07 -18.72
N GLN A 338 1.53 -9.09 -19.54
CA GLN A 338 1.40 -8.95 -20.99
C GLN A 338 0.16 -8.12 -21.39
N SER A 339 -0.91 -8.20 -20.59
CA SER A 339 -2.10 -7.38 -20.80
C SER A 339 -1.91 -5.89 -20.51
N VAL A 340 -0.84 -5.51 -19.80
CA VAL A 340 -0.48 -4.11 -19.56
C VAL A 340 0.19 -3.53 -20.81
N PRO A 341 -0.20 -2.33 -21.28
CA PRO A 341 0.44 -1.66 -22.41
C PRO A 341 1.93 -1.39 -22.15
N VAL A 342 2.74 -1.41 -23.21
CA VAL A 342 4.22 -1.34 -23.15
C VAL A 342 4.72 -0.19 -22.26
N ASP A 343 4.12 0.99 -22.36
CA ASP A 343 4.56 2.17 -21.59
C ASP A 343 4.39 2.04 -20.07
N PHE A 344 3.53 1.13 -19.61
CA PHE A 344 3.27 0.86 -18.19
C PHE A 344 3.74 -0.53 -17.75
N ARG A 345 4.19 -1.35 -18.71
CA ARG A 345 4.40 -2.79 -18.52
C ARG A 345 5.61 -3.06 -17.63
N PRO A 346 5.46 -3.90 -16.59
CA PRO A 346 6.58 -4.34 -15.79
C PRO A 346 7.71 -4.95 -16.61
N LYS A 347 8.97 -4.70 -16.20
CA LYS A 347 10.23 -5.04 -16.91
C LYS A 347 10.57 -4.18 -18.14
N GLU A 348 9.61 -3.42 -18.68
CA GLU A 348 9.91 -2.42 -19.72
C GLU A 348 10.44 -1.13 -19.07
N GLN A 349 11.26 -0.39 -19.82
CA GLN A 349 11.76 0.90 -19.34
C GLN A 349 10.62 1.92 -19.32
N LEU A 350 10.45 2.61 -18.19
CA LEU A 350 9.46 3.67 -18.09
C LEU A 350 9.84 4.87 -18.96
N ASN A 351 8.92 5.29 -19.83
CA ASN A 351 9.13 6.44 -20.71
C ASN A 351 9.04 7.76 -19.91
N LYS A 352 10.19 8.38 -19.63
CA LYS A 352 10.29 9.63 -18.86
C LYS A 352 9.41 10.76 -19.41
N GLN A 353 9.19 10.82 -20.73
CA GLN A 353 8.36 11.86 -21.35
C GLN A 353 6.87 11.71 -21.04
N ARG A 354 6.40 10.49 -20.74
CA ARG A 354 5.01 10.21 -20.37
C ARG A 354 4.76 10.25 -18.85
N LEU A 355 5.83 10.23 -18.06
CA LEU A 355 5.78 10.33 -16.59
C LEU A 355 5.77 11.78 -16.08
N THR A 356 5.53 12.77 -16.95
CA THR A 356 5.46 14.19 -16.55
C THR A 356 4.20 14.48 -15.73
N ASP A 357 3.09 13.80 -16.02
CA ASP A 357 1.87 13.88 -15.22
C ASP A 357 2.01 13.03 -13.94
N PRO A 358 1.88 13.63 -12.73
CA PRO A 358 2.04 12.91 -11.46
C PRO A 358 1.13 11.68 -11.31
N ARG A 359 -0.10 11.72 -11.85
CA ARG A 359 -1.04 10.59 -11.78
C ARG A 359 -0.60 9.42 -12.66
N THR A 360 -0.22 9.71 -13.89
CA THR A 360 0.35 8.74 -14.82
C THR A 360 1.62 8.11 -14.24
N ARG A 361 2.48 8.93 -13.62
CA ARG A 361 3.67 8.46 -12.90
C ARG A 361 3.33 7.51 -11.75
N GLN A 362 2.37 7.88 -10.90
CA GLN A 362 1.92 7.05 -9.79
C GLN A 362 1.37 5.69 -10.25
N ILE A 363 0.61 5.67 -11.35
CA ILE A 363 0.03 4.45 -11.91
C ILE A 363 1.07 3.54 -12.54
N ALA A 364 2.02 4.12 -13.29
CA ALA A 364 3.15 3.38 -13.84
C ALA A 364 3.97 2.74 -12.71
N LEU A 365 4.29 3.50 -11.66
CA LEU A 365 5.04 2.98 -10.51
C LEU A 365 4.28 1.91 -9.76
N SER A 366 3.00 2.14 -9.47
CA SER A 366 2.17 1.15 -8.77
C SER A 366 2.07 -0.16 -9.56
N THR A 367 1.94 -0.08 -10.89
CA THR A 367 1.90 -1.27 -11.77
C THR A 367 3.22 -2.05 -11.73
N GLN A 368 4.37 -1.37 -11.77
CA GLN A 368 5.69 -2.01 -11.63
C GLN A 368 5.84 -2.67 -10.25
N LEU A 369 5.52 -1.94 -9.18
CA LEU A 369 5.69 -2.41 -7.82
C LEU A 369 4.76 -3.58 -7.48
N TYR A 370 3.52 -3.58 -7.97
CA TYR A 370 2.61 -4.72 -7.85
C TYR A 370 3.18 -6.00 -8.46
N TYR A 371 3.75 -5.90 -9.67
CA TYR A 371 4.42 -7.03 -10.30
C TYR A 371 5.56 -7.57 -9.43
N PHE A 372 6.51 -6.70 -9.07
CA PHE A 372 7.70 -7.13 -8.34
C PHE A 372 7.39 -7.58 -6.91
N HIS A 373 6.32 -7.08 -6.30
CA HIS A 373 5.84 -7.57 -5.01
C HIS A 373 5.47 -9.05 -5.08
N LEU A 374 4.68 -9.47 -6.07
CA LEU A 374 4.31 -10.86 -6.22
C LEU A 374 5.50 -11.72 -6.68
N VAL A 375 6.39 -11.20 -7.55
CA VAL A 375 7.64 -11.89 -7.91
C VAL A 375 8.46 -12.19 -6.65
N ILE A 376 8.73 -11.20 -5.80
CA ILE A 376 9.49 -11.39 -4.56
C ILE A 376 8.84 -12.45 -3.68
N ALA A 377 7.51 -12.43 -3.53
CA ALA A 377 6.79 -13.40 -2.71
C ALA A 377 6.92 -14.84 -3.27
N LEU A 378 6.79 -15.01 -4.59
CA LEU A 378 6.91 -16.31 -5.26
C LEU A 378 8.35 -16.84 -5.21
N GLU A 379 9.33 -15.99 -5.50
CA GLU A 379 10.74 -16.39 -5.50
C GLU A 379 11.23 -16.75 -4.09
N ARG A 380 10.84 -15.98 -3.06
CA ARG A 380 11.15 -16.33 -1.66
C ARG A 380 10.56 -17.68 -1.28
N MET A 381 9.33 -17.97 -1.68
CA MET A 381 8.70 -19.27 -1.39
C MET A 381 9.38 -20.40 -2.17
N SER A 382 9.72 -20.18 -3.44
CA SER A 382 10.46 -21.15 -4.26
C SER A 382 11.80 -21.53 -3.60
N LEU A 383 12.55 -20.54 -3.09
CA LEU A 383 13.81 -20.76 -2.39
C LEU A 383 13.68 -21.54 -1.08
N GLN A 384 12.54 -21.43 -0.39
CA GLN A 384 12.27 -22.18 0.84
C GLN A 384 11.93 -23.64 0.58
N LEU A 385 11.35 -23.94 -0.59
CA LEU A 385 10.88 -25.27 -0.95
C LEU A 385 11.92 -26.10 -1.70
N ASP A 386 12.92 -25.46 -2.29
CA ASP A 386 13.97 -26.12 -3.09
C ASP A 386 15.25 -26.33 -2.26
N GLU A 387 15.31 -27.48 -1.56
CA GLU A 387 16.41 -27.87 -0.68
C GLU A 387 17.67 -28.34 -1.46
N ASP A 388 17.51 -28.82 -2.70
CA ASP A 388 18.57 -29.49 -3.47
C ASP A 388 19.54 -28.55 -4.19
N GLY A 389 19.35 -27.22 -4.06
CA GLY A 389 20.27 -26.23 -4.63
C GLY A 389 20.40 -26.27 -6.16
N GLY A 390 19.40 -26.83 -6.85
CA GLY A 390 19.40 -27.04 -8.29
C GLY A 390 19.21 -25.76 -9.11
N GLN A 391 19.06 -25.94 -10.43
CA GLN A 391 18.88 -24.86 -11.41
C GLN A 391 17.73 -23.90 -11.05
N ARG A 392 16.62 -24.43 -10.51
CA ARG A 392 15.46 -23.63 -10.09
C ARG A 392 15.80 -22.67 -8.95
N GLN A 393 16.60 -23.10 -7.98
CA GLN A 393 17.08 -22.23 -6.89
C GLN A 393 17.95 -21.09 -7.45
N GLN A 394 18.81 -21.38 -8.42
CA GLN A 394 19.65 -20.37 -9.07
C GLN A 394 18.83 -19.34 -9.86
N GLU A 395 17.85 -19.80 -10.64
CA GLU A 395 16.90 -18.95 -11.35
C GLU A 395 16.10 -18.07 -10.39
N SER A 396 15.57 -18.66 -9.31
CA SER A 396 14.79 -17.92 -8.31
C SER A 396 15.62 -16.84 -7.60
N ARG A 397 16.90 -17.14 -7.28
CA ARG A 397 17.83 -16.13 -6.73
C ARG A 397 18.10 -15.00 -7.70
N LYS A 398 18.31 -15.32 -8.97
CA LYS A 398 18.56 -14.34 -10.03
C LYS A 398 17.35 -13.41 -10.20
N ASP A 399 16.15 -13.97 -10.28
CA ASP A 399 14.92 -13.20 -10.43
C ASP A 399 14.62 -12.33 -9.21
N LEU A 400 14.87 -12.84 -8.00
CA LEU A 400 14.76 -12.08 -6.76
C LEU A 400 15.73 -10.89 -6.73
N LEU A 401 16.99 -11.11 -7.14
CA LEU A 401 18.01 -10.06 -7.20
C LEU A 401 17.67 -9.01 -8.25
N GLN A 402 17.21 -9.43 -9.44
CA GLN A 402 16.79 -8.52 -10.50
C GLN A 402 15.59 -7.67 -10.08
N ALA A 403 14.58 -8.28 -9.43
CA ALA A 403 13.44 -7.56 -8.89
C ALA A 403 13.87 -6.49 -7.88
N ALA A 404 14.78 -6.84 -6.95
CA ALA A 404 15.29 -5.89 -5.97
C ALA A 404 16.02 -4.71 -6.62
N ARG A 405 16.93 -4.97 -7.58
CA ARG A 405 17.63 -3.90 -8.32
C ARG A 405 16.65 -2.96 -9.01
N THR A 406 15.67 -3.51 -9.72
CA THR A 406 14.69 -2.69 -10.44
C THR A 406 13.83 -1.86 -9.47
N ILE A 407 13.44 -2.40 -8.32
CA ILE A 407 12.72 -1.61 -7.30
C ILE A 407 13.59 -0.45 -6.81
N ILE A 408 14.87 -0.67 -6.50
CA ILE A 408 15.77 0.40 -6.08
C ILE A 408 15.91 1.46 -7.18
N GLU A 409 16.04 1.05 -8.45
CA GLU A 409 16.07 1.99 -9.57
C GLU A 409 14.77 2.81 -9.69
N LEU A 410 13.61 2.19 -9.41
CA LEU A 410 12.31 2.86 -9.45
C LEU A 410 12.12 3.90 -8.35
N THR A 411 12.90 3.84 -7.25
CA THR A 411 12.81 4.82 -6.15
C THR A 411 13.01 6.26 -6.62
N ARG A 412 13.81 6.49 -7.67
CA ARG A 412 14.04 7.81 -8.25
C ARG A 412 12.79 8.50 -8.80
N TYR A 413 11.74 7.73 -9.08
CA TYR A 413 10.47 8.23 -9.60
C TYR A 413 9.40 8.38 -8.52
N ILE A 414 9.65 7.85 -7.32
CA ILE A 414 8.72 7.95 -6.19
C ILE A 414 8.65 9.40 -5.75
N ASP A 415 7.42 9.92 -5.66
CA ASP A 415 7.19 11.22 -5.06
C ASP A 415 7.16 11.09 -3.55
N VAL A 416 7.96 11.91 -2.86
CA VAL A 416 8.15 11.81 -1.41
C VAL A 416 7.22 12.82 -0.78
N GLU A 417 5.94 12.49 -0.87
CA GLU A 417 4.86 13.35 -0.45
C GLU A 417 3.88 12.59 0.46
N PRO A 418 3.16 13.29 1.36
CA PRO A 418 2.24 12.66 2.30
C PRO A 418 1.07 11.91 1.65
N TYR A 419 0.78 12.13 0.37
CA TYR A 419 -0.24 11.40 -0.39
C TYR A 419 0.26 10.06 -0.94
N THR A 420 1.57 9.82 -0.95
CA THR A 420 2.16 8.60 -1.52
C THR A 420 1.87 7.41 -0.60
N PRO A 421 1.26 6.32 -1.11
CA PRO A 421 0.98 5.14 -0.29
C PRO A 421 2.25 4.57 0.35
N VAL A 422 2.16 4.17 1.61
CA VAL A 422 3.29 3.58 2.37
C VAL A 422 3.91 2.37 1.67
N PHE A 423 3.08 1.60 0.97
CA PHE A 423 3.52 0.46 0.17
C PHE A 423 4.57 0.85 -0.88
N THR A 424 4.31 1.97 -1.57
CA THR A 424 5.22 2.53 -2.59
C THR A 424 6.41 3.21 -1.91
N LEU A 425 6.13 4.07 -0.94
CA LEU A 425 7.13 4.93 -0.31
C LEU A 425 8.19 4.15 0.45
N ALA A 426 7.81 3.08 1.16
CA ALA A 426 8.68 2.38 2.10
C ALA A 426 8.72 0.86 1.87
N ILE A 427 7.55 0.19 1.80
CA ILE A 427 7.50 -1.27 1.87
C ILE A 427 8.32 -1.95 0.78
N MET A 428 8.12 -1.51 -0.45
CA MET A 428 8.82 -2.06 -1.60
C MET A 428 10.32 -1.69 -1.62
N PRO A 429 10.73 -0.41 -1.48
CA PRO A 429 12.15 -0.05 -1.38
C PRO A 429 12.91 -0.79 -0.29
N LEU A 430 12.34 -0.91 0.91
CA LEU A 430 13.00 -1.62 2.01
C LEU A 430 13.06 -3.12 1.74
N SER A 431 12.00 -3.73 1.22
CA SER A 431 12.03 -5.14 0.81
C SER A 431 13.17 -5.44 -0.18
N ALA A 432 13.39 -4.54 -1.15
CA ALA A 432 14.48 -4.64 -2.12
C ALA A 432 15.86 -4.43 -1.47
N LEU A 433 16.00 -3.42 -0.61
CA LEU A 433 17.22 -3.14 0.14
C LEU A 433 17.68 -4.38 0.92
N PHE A 434 16.78 -5.03 1.65
CA PHE A 434 17.10 -6.23 2.42
C PHE A 434 17.48 -7.43 1.56
N ILE A 435 16.89 -7.59 0.37
CA ILE A 435 17.30 -8.63 -0.58
C ILE A 435 18.74 -8.40 -1.06
N LEU A 436 19.09 -7.16 -1.42
CA LEU A 436 20.45 -6.82 -1.85
C LEU A 436 21.46 -7.01 -0.72
N PHE A 437 21.11 -6.56 0.48
CA PHE A 437 21.94 -6.71 1.67
C PHE A 437 22.20 -8.19 2.02
N ASP A 438 21.15 -9.02 2.02
CA ASP A 438 21.27 -10.46 2.22
C ASP A 438 22.20 -11.08 1.16
N PHE A 439 22.02 -10.72 -0.12
CA PHE A 439 22.87 -11.23 -1.18
C PHE A 439 24.35 -10.90 -0.97
N ILE A 440 24.68 -9.66 -0.61
CA ILE A 440 26.05 -9.19 -0.40
C ILE A 440 26.73 -9.95 0.75
N ILE A 441 26.03 -10.13 1.87
CA ILE A 441 26.59 -10.81 3.05
C ILE A 441 26.89 -12.29 2.77
N TYR A 442 26.03 -12.94 2.00
CA TYR A 442 26.22 -14.34 1.67
C TYR A 442 27.18 -14.57 0.51
N ASN A 443 27.43 -13.56 -0.35
CA ASN A 443 28.26 -13.70 -1.55
C ASN A 443 29.25 -12.52 -1.72
N PRO A 444 30.15 -12.26 -0.75
CA PRO A 444 30.97 -11.04 -0.72
C PRO A 444 31.96 -10.91 -1.89
N LEU A 445 32.33 -12.02 -2.53
CA LEU A 445 33.26 -12.05 -3.67
C LEU A 445 32.55 -12.04 -5.03
N HIS A 446 31.22 -11.94 -5.07
CA HIS A 446 30.47 -11.96 -6.33
C HIS A 446 30.73 -10.67 -7.11
N PRO A 447 30.93 -10.73 -8.45
CA PRO A 447 31.27 -9.55 -9.27
C PRO A 447 30.26 -8.41 -9.12
N ASP A 448 28.99 -8.74 -8.97
CA ASP A 448 27.92 -7.74 -8.84
C ASP A 448 27.85 -7.03 -7.46
N VAL A 449 28.63 -7.45 -6.45
CA VAL A 449 28.57 -6.85 -5.11
C VAL A 449 28.82 -5.35 -5.17
N ARG A 450 29.78 -4.90 -5.98
CA ARG A 450 30.09 -3.48 -6.13
C ARG A 450 28.89 -2.69 -6.65
N SER A 451 28.22 -3.20 -7.68
CA SER A 451 27.01 -2.56 -8.23
C SER A 451 25.86 -2.57 -7.22
N ASN A 452 25.67 -3.65 -6.49
CA ASN A 452 24.64 -3.74 -5.45
C ASN A 452 24.92 -2.79 -4.28
N LEU A 453 26.17 -2.59 -3.88
CA LEU A 453 26.56 -1.61 -2.86
C LEU A 453 26.22 -0.19 -3.31
N THR A 454 26.54 0.17 -4.56
CA THR A 454 26.14 1.48 -5.12
C THR A 454 24.62 1.68 -5.11
N LEU A 455 23.84 0.63 -5.40
CA LEU A 455 22.38 0.70 -5.31
C LEU A 455 21.91 0.87 -3.86
N LEU A 456 22.56 0.24 -2.88
CA LEU A 456 22.27 0.46 -1.47
C LEU A 456 22.60 1.89 -1.05
N ASP A 457 23.71 2.47 -1.50
CA ASP A 457 24.08 3.87 -1.22
C ASP A 457 23.03 4.83 -1.79
N ILE A 458 22.58 4.60 -3.04
CA ILE A 458 21.48 5.36 -3.67
C ILE A 458 20.19 5.23 -2.86
N ALA A 459 19.86 4.03 -2.38
CA ALA A 459 18.66 3.78 -1.57
C ALA A 459 18.71 4.46 -0.20
N VAL A 460 19.91 4.62 0.37
CA VAL A 460 20.17 5.30 1.65
C VAL A 460 20.27 6.82 1.50
N GLY A 461 20.39 7.34 0.27
CA GLY A 461 20.50 8.77 0.00
C GLY A 461 21.91 9.32 0.18
N ASN A 462 22.92 8.45 0.28
CA ASN A 462 24.32 8.85 0.21
C ASN A 462 24.72 8.96 -1.27
N ASP A 463 24.25 10.01 -1.94
CA ASP A 463 24.95 10.46 -3.14
C ASP A 463 26.33 10.91 -2.67
N GLY A 464 27.35 10.08 -2.93
CA GLY A 464 28.72 10.39 -2.56
C GLY A 464 29.13 11.72 -3.21
N ASP A 465 29.39 12.72 -2.37
CA ASP A 465 30.24 13.84 -2.73
C ASP A 465 31.56 13.25 -3.24
N SER A 466 31.76 13.31 -4.56
CA SER A 466 33.03 13.09 -5.24
C SER A 466 33.35 14.33 -6.07
#